data_AF-C7RIE0-F1
#
_entry.id   AF-C7RIE0-F1
#
_cell.length_a   1.000
_cell.length_b   1.000
_cell.length_c   1.000
_cell.angle_alpha   90.00
_cell.angle_beta   90.00
_cell.angle_gamma   90.00
#
_symmetry.space_group_name_H-M   'P 1'
#
loop_
_entity.id
_entity.type
_entity.pdbx_description
1 polymer ?
#
loop_
_entity_poly.entity_id
_entity_poly.type
_entity_poly.pdbx_seq_one_letter_code
_entity_poly.pdbx_strand_id
1 'polypeptide(L)'
;MRTISTLIIAAAFAASPAFAQKTEVKGKTEIDAKQENVAAVAIGKDNTAKNTAGAIKGDTKVQGNTKIKAEQKNAAAVAIGKGNTAANEAGVIGGK
;
A
#
# COMPACT_ATOMS: atom_id res chain seq x y z
N MET A 1 -8.52 38.69 47.95
CA MET A 1 -8.12 38.14 46.63
C MET A 1 -6.62 37.93 46.62
N ARG A 2 -6.14 36.69 46.79
CA ARG A 2 -4.77 36.28 46.43
C ARG A 2 -4.85 34.87 45.86
N THR A 3 -4.20 34.74 44.72
CA THR A 3 -4.44 33.82 43.61
C THR A 3 -3.94 32.40 43.86
N ILE A 4 -4.84 31.43 43.70
CA ILE A 4 -4.53 29.99 43.60
C ILE A 4 -3.80 29.81 42.26
N SER A 5 -2.47 29.62 42.31
CA SER A 5 -1.66 29.39 41.11
C SER A 5 -1.71 27.92 40.72
N THR A 6 -2.31 27.68 39.57
CA THR A 6 -2.59 26.40 38.92
C THR A 6 -1.31 25.62 38.64
N LEU A 7 -1.28 24.37 39.11
CA LEU A 7 -0.27 23.35 38.80
C LEU A 7 -0.43 22.92 37.33
N ILE A 8 0.48 23.32 36.44
CA ILE A 8 0.55 22.80 35.07
C ILE A 8 1.64 21.73 35.03
N ILE A 9 1.21 20.46 35.08
CA ILE A 9 2.07 19.31 34.84
C ILE A 9 2.29 19.23 33.32
N ALA A 10 3.48 19.60 32.87
CA ALA A 10 3.91 19.41 31.49
C ALA A 10 4.19 17.92 31.25
N ALA A 11 3.19 17.20 30.72
CA ALA A 11 3.40 15.87 30.16
C ALA A 11 4.14 16.01 28.84
N ALA A 12 5.47 15.85 28.87
CA ALA A 12 6.26 15.69 27.65
C ALA A 12 5.87 14.37 27.00
N PHE A 13 5.09 14.45 25.92
CA PHE A 13 4.78 13.31 25.06
C PHE A 13 6.09 12.79 24.46
N ALA A 14 6.53 11.62 24.92
CA ALA A 14 7.62 10.88 24.31
C ALA A 14 7.18 10.41 22.91
N ALA A 15 7.53 11.17 21.88
CA ALA A 15 7.44 10.72 20.50
C ALA A 15 8.55 9.69 20.25
N SER A 16 8.25 8.41 20.47
CA SER A 16 9.14 7.32 20.03
C SER A 16 9.18 7.28 18.50
N PRO A 17 10.36 7.19 17.86
CA PRO A 17 10.45 7.04 16.41
C PRO A 17 9.83 5.70 16.01
N ALA A 18 8.85 5.73 15.11
CA ALA A 18 8.29 4.55 14.49
C ALA A 18 9.38 3.91 13.60
N PHE A 19 10.08 2.91 14.12
CA PHE A 19 10.98 2.08 13.33
C PHE A 19 10.16 1.41 12.22
N ALA A 20 10.56 1.60 10.96
CA ALA A 20 9.96 0.92 9.82
C ALA A 20 10.02 -0.59 10.02
N GLN A 21 8.88 -1.22 10.31
CA GLN A 21 8.77 -2.66 10.50
C GLN A 21 8.96 -3.33 9.14
N LYS A 22 10.07 -4.07 8.97
CA LYS A 22 10.27 -4.94 7.80
C LYS A 22 9.36 -6.16 7.93
N THR A 23 8.52 -6.39 6.93
CA THR A 23 7.60 -7.53 6.90
C THR A 23 8.32 -8.75 6.34
N GLU A 24 8.04 -9.93 6.89
CA GLU A 24 8.63 -11.18 6.41
C GLU A 24 7.56 -12.25 6.25
N VAL A 25 7.50 -12.85 5.06
CA VAL A 25 6.60 -13.97 4.74
C VAL A 25 7.43 -15.23 4.64
N LYS A 26 7.20 -16.19 5.55
CA LYS A 26 7.90 -17.48 5.59
C LYS A 26 6.97 -18.63 5.25
N GLY A 27 7.51 -19.65 4.58
CA GLY A 27 6.81 -20.91 4.31
C GLY A 27 6.13 -20.94 2.93
N LYS A 28 5.09 -21.78 2.80
CA LYS A 28 4.32 -21.87 1.56
C LYS A 28 3.24 -20.78 1.56
N THR A 29 3.25 -19.92 0.55
CA THR A 29 2.23 -18.89 0.34
C THR A 29 1.46 -19.19 -0.92
N GLU A 30 0.13 -19.24 -0.84
CA GLU A 30 -0.75 -19.35 -1.99
C GLU A 30 -1.70 -18.14 -2.01
N ILE A 31 -1.64 -17.35 -3.06
CA ILE A 31 -2.52 -16.20 -3.30
C ILE A 31 -3.39 -16.56 -4.49
N ASP A 32 -4.71 -16.57 -4.30
CA ASP A 32 -5.70 -16.72 -5.36
C ASP A 32 -6.53 -15.44 -5.42
N ALA A 33 -6.38 -14.66 -6.49
CA ALA A 33 -6.94 -13.32 -6.59
C ALA A 33 -7.53 -13.09 -7.98
N LYS A 34 -8.81 -12.72 -8.03
CA LYS A 34 -9.50 -12.36 -9.26
C LYS A 34 -10.02 -10.92 -9.18
N GLN A 35 -9.79 -10.14 -10.23
CA GLN A 35 -10.42 -8.86 -10.45
C GLN A 35 -11.25 -8.93 -11.74
N GLU A 36 -12.49 -8.45 -11.68
CA GLU A 36 -13.40 -8.42 -12.82
C GLU A 36 -14.07 -7.05 -12.91
N ASN A 37 -14.13 -6.47 -14.11
CA ASN A 37 -14.76 -5.17 -14.39
C ASN A 37 -14.18 -4.01 -13.55
N VAL A 38 -12.86 -3.88 -13.51
CA VAL A 38 -12.16 -2.83 -12.73
C VAL A 38 -11.60 -1.74 -13.62
N ALA A 39 -11.51 -0.50 -13.12
CA ALA A 39 -10.93 0.62 -13.86
C ALA A 39 -9.96 1.42 -12.98
N ALA A 40 -8.70 1.54 -13.40
CA ALA A 40 -7.69 2.39 -12.77
C ALA A 40 -7.58 3.69 -13.58
N VAL A 41 -8.10 4.79 -13.04
CA VAL A 41 -8.21 6.06 -13.79
C VAL A 41 -7.43 7.17 -13.10
N ALA A 42 -6.41 7.71 -13.77
CA ALA A 42 -5.56 8.81 -13.32
C ALA A 42 -5.68 10.01 -14.26
N ILE A 43 -6.42 11.05 -13.85
CA ILE A 43 -6.71 12.25 -14.67
C ILE A 43 -6.07 13.49 -14.04
N GLY A 44 -5.54 14.41 -14.84
CA GLY A 44 -4.93 15.65 -14.37
C GLY A 44 -3.40 15.62 -14.50
N LYS A 45 -2.67 15.93 -13.43
CA LYS A 45 -1.21 15.99 -13.44
C LYS A 45 -0.60 15.17 -12.28
N ASP A 46 0.44 14.40 -12.59
CA ASP A 46 1.26 13.65 -11.63
C ASP A 46 0.49 12.65 -10.74
N ASN A 47 -0.60 12.05 -11.25
CA ASN A 47 -1.44 11.07 -10.54
C ASN A 47 -1.03 9.61 -10.81
N THR A 48 -1.26 8.71 -9.85
CA THR A 48 -1.06 7.26 -10.03
C THR A 48 -2.31 6.49 -9.63
N ALA A 49 -2.83 5.65 -10.53
CA ALA A 49 -3.92 4.71 -10.27
C ALA A 49 -3.47 3.28 -10.59
N LYS A 50 -3.74 2.32 -9.71
CA LYS A 50 -3.37 0.92 -9.93
C LYS A 50 -4.44 -0.03 -9.44
N ASN A 51 -4.89 -0.94 -10.31
CA ASN A 51 -5.59 -2.16 -9.88
C ASN A 51 -4.57 -3.30 -9.84
N THR A 52 -4.37 -3.93 -8.69
CA THR A 52 -3.50 -5.10 -8.58
C THR A 52 -4.27 -6.30 -8.07
N ALA A 53 -4.39 -7.35 -8.87
CA ALA A 53 -4.94 -8.64 -8.46
C ALA A 53 -3.81 -9.52 -7.92
N GLY A 54 -3.80 -9.75 -6.61
CA GLY A 54 -2.80 -10.60 -5.95
C GLY A 54 -1.39 -9.99 -5.96
N ALA A 55 -0.91 -9.58 -4.80
CA ALA A 55 0.45 -9.08 -4.68
C ALA A 55 1.08 -9.24 -3.30
N ILE A 56 2.41 -9.27 -3.29
CA ILE A 56 3.25 -9.07 -2.11
C ILE A 56 4.08 -7.81 -2.40
N LYS A 57 3.74 -6.67 -1.79
CA LYS A 57 4.37 -5.36 -2.01
C LYS A 57 5.08 -4.84 -0.75
N GLY A 58 5.78 -3.72 -0.90
CA GLY A 58 6.55 -3.07 0.16
C GLY A 58 7.86 -3.80 0.45
N ASP A 59 8.52 -3.40 1.55
CA ASP A 59 9.78 -4.00 2.02
C ASP A 59 9.54 -5.37 2.69
N THR A 60 8.94 -6.28 1.93
CA THR A 60 8.57 -7.63 2.37
C THR A 60 9.61 -8.64 1.90
N LYS A 61 10.25 -9.32 2.85
CA LYS A 61 11.12 -10.46 2.54
C LYS A 61 10.28 -11.72 2.39
N VAL A 62 10.29 -12.32 1.20
CA VAL A 62 9.61 -13.60 0.94
C VAL A 62 10.62 -14.74 1.03
N GLN A 63 10.38 -15.69 1.92
CA GLN A 63 11.21 -16.89 2.10
C GLN A 63 10.34 -18.16 2.04
N GLY A 64 10.45 -18.92 0.96
CA GLY A 64 9.72 -20.17 0.75
C GLY A 64 8.95 -20.18 -0.57
N ASN A 65 8.14 -21.23 -0.77
CA ASN A 65 7.43 -21.43 -2.03
C ASN A 65 6.20 -20.54 -2.12
N THR A 66 6.21 -19.59 -3.05
CA THR A 66 5.08 -18.69 -3.31
C THR A 66 4.40 -19.05 -4.63
N LYS A 67 3.10 -19.30 -4.58
CA LYS A 67 2.24 -19.50 -5.75
C LYS A 67 1.21 -18.39 -5.79
N ILE A 68 1.19 -17.62 -6.88
CA ILE A 68 0.15 -16.60 -7.11
C ILE A 68 -0.65 -16.99 -8.34
N LYS A 69 -1.93 -17.25 -8.14
CA LYS A 69 -2.94 -17.35 -9.18
C LYS A 69 -3.67 -16.01 -9.21
N ALA A 70 -3.33 -15.17 -10.17
CA ALA A 70 -3.95 -13.86 -10.31
C ALA A 70 -4.61 -13.74 -11.67
N GLU A 71 -5.86 -13.29 -11.70
CA GLU A 71 -6.63 -13.07 -12.92
C GLU A 71 -7.23 -11.66 -12.91
N GLN A 72 -7.15 -10.99 -14.07
CA GLN A 72 -7.84 -9.73 -14.32
C GLN A 72 -8.70 -9.90 -15.57
N LYS A 73 -9.99 -9.61 -15.45
CA LYS A 73 -10.97 -9.69 -16.53
C LYS A 73 -11.68 -8.35 -16.69
N ASN A 74 -11.85 -7.88 -17.92
CA ASN A 74 -12.49 -6.59 -18.22
C ASN A 74 -11.88 -5.42 -17.42
N ALA A 75 -10.55 -5.34 -17.37
CA ALA A 75 -9.84 -4.32 -16.61
C ALA A 75 -9.39 -3.16 -17.53
N ALA A 76 -9.70 -1.92 -17.16
CA ALA A 76 -9.29 -0.71 -17.88
C ALA A 76 -8.26 0.09 -17.07
N ALA A 77 -7.24 0.64 -17.72
CA ALA A 77 -6.29 1.55 -17.09
C ALA A 77 -6.19 2.79 -17.97
N VAL A 78 -6.53 3.97 -17.43
CA VAL A 78 -6.68 5.20 -18.18
C VAL A 78 -5.88 6.31 -17.50
N ALA A 79 -4.88 6.84 -18.18
CA ALA A 79 -4.07 7.98 -17.72
C ALA A 79 -4.26 9.17 -18.67
N ILE A 80 -4.81 10.28 -18.19
CA ILE A 80 -5.10 11.48 -19.01
C ILE A 80 -4.44 12.71 -18.40
N GLY A 81 -3.50 13.32 -19.14
CA GLY A 81 -2.75 14.51 -18.73
C GLY A 81 -1.28 14.20 -18.39
N LYS A 82 -0.52 15.21 -17.97
CA LYS A 82 0.95 15.12 -17.87
C LYS A 82 1.38 14.41 -16.58
N GLY A 83 2.25 13.40 -16.72
CA GLY A 83 2.87 12.72 -15.55
C GLY A 83 1.97 11.69 -14.87
N ASN A 84 0.82 11.34 -15.45
CA ASN A 84 -0.07 10.35 -14.87
C ASN A 84 0.38 8.93 -15.21
N THR A 85 0.19 8.01 -14.26
CA THR A 85 0.41 6.57 -14.41
C THR A 85 -0.88 5.83 -14.07
N ALA A 86 -1.34 4.94 -14.94
CA ALA A 86 -2.43 4.02 -14.66
C ALA A 86 -1.98 2.60 -15.00
N ALA A 87 -2.26 1.62 -14.14
CA ALA A 87 -1.90 0.23 -14.41
C ALA A 87 -2.93 -0.77 -13.89
N ASN A 88 -3.06 -1.88 -14.62
CA ASN A 88 -3.69 -3.10 -14.14
C ASN A 88 -2.60 -4.17 -14.04
N GLU A 89 -2.32 -4.64 -12.83
CA GLU A 89 -1.25 -5.57 -12.51
C GLU A 89 -1.86 -6.88 -11.97
N ALA A 90 -1.25 -8.03 -12.25
CA ALA A 90 -1.68 -9.32 -11.72
C ALA A 90 -0.45 -10.07 -11.22
N GLY A 91 -0.51 -10.63 -10.01
CA GLY A 91 0.55 -11.50 -9.49
C GLY A 91 1.88 -10.79 -9.25
N VAL A 92 1.86 -9.68 -8.52
CA VAL A 92 3.06 -8.85 -8.32
C VAL A 92 3.82 -9.27 -7.05
N ILE A 93 5.14 -9.44 -7.16
CA ILE A 93 6.04 -9.53 -5.99
C ILE A 93 7.06 -8.40 -6.10
N GLY A 94 7.13 -7.57 -5.06
CA GLY A 94 7.93 -6.34 -5.04
C GLY A 94 7.17 -5.11 -5.57
N GLY A 95 7.88 -3.99 -5.65
CA GLY A 95 7.30 -2.69 -6.03
C GLY A 95 6.90 -1.82 -4.84
N LYS A 96 6.86 -0.50 -5.09
CA LYS A 96 6.35 0.53 -4.16
C LYS A 96 4.83 0.62 -4.22
#